data_AF-A0A3Q9RQ08-F1
#
_entry.id   AF-A0A3Q9RQ08-F1
#
_cell.length_a   1.000
_cell.length_b   1.000
_cell.length_c   1.000
_cell.angle_alpha   90.00
_cell.angle_beta   90.00
_cell.angle_gamma   90.00
#
_symmetry.space_group_name_H-M   'P 1'
#
loop_
_entity.id
_entity.type
_entity.pdbx_description
1 polymer ?
#
loop_
_entity_poly.entity_id
_entity_poly.type
_entity_poly.pdbx_seq_one_letter_code
_entity_poly.pdbx_strand_id
1 'polypeptide(L)'
;MFVTHSFQIPYDRNIYKELRTMQREAASVWNDIVREATSYYFSCKKWISKTEIQAIRKQTYNLHSQTVQAIADKYAANRETIRQLRKTDKKAKYPWRRKYYYCIPLKKLLWTFQQTPSRLKK
;
A
#
# COMPACT_ATOMS: atom_id res chain seq x y z
N MET A 1 -5.05 19.49 -28.36
CA MET A 1 -5.38 20.02 -27.02
C MET A 1 -6.28 19.02 -26.32
N PHE A 2 -5.79 18.28 -25.33
CA PHE A 2 -6.63 17.29 -24.62
C PHE A 2 -7.51 18.05 -23.61
N VAL A 3 -8.81 18.13 -23.89
CA VAL A 3 -9.77 18.68 -22.93
C VAL A 3 -9.98 17.63 -21.85
N THR A 4 -9.26 17.77 -20.75
CA THR A 4 -9.45 16.92 -19.57
C THR A 4 -10.70 17.41 -18.85
N HIS A 5 -11.87 16.96 -19.31
CA HIS A 5 -13.10 17.16 -18.55
C HIS A 5 -13.01 16.35 -17.25
N SER A 6 -12.79 17.04 -16.14
CA SER A 6 -12.81 16.42 -14.82
C SER A 6 -14.24 15.97 -14.52
N PHE A 7 -14.51 14.68 -14.67
CA PHE A 7 -15.78 14.08 -14.28
C PHE A 7 -15.74 13.75 -12.78
N GLN A 8 -16.58 14.41 -11.99
CA GLN A 8 -16.80 13.99 -10.61
C GLN A 8 -17.79 12.84 -10.60
N ILE A 9 -17.35 11.68 -10.14
CA ILE A 9 -18.25 10.55 -9.95
C ILE A 9 -19.20 10.91 -8.80
N PRO A 10 -20.53 10.79 -8.97
CA PRO A 10 -21.50 11.24 -7.98
C PRO A 10 -21.61 10.23 -6.83
N TYR A 11 -20.56 10.12 -6.02
CA TYR A 11 -20.57 9.38 -4.75
C TYR A 11 -20.78 10.33 -3.56
N ASP A 12 -21.24 9.78 -2.44
CA ASP A 12 -21.37 10.51 -1.19
C ASP A 12 -20.00 11.08 -0.75
N ARG A 13 -19.99 12.34 -0.32
CA ARG A 13 -18.81 13.04 0.22
C ARG A 13 -18.19 12.29 1.39
N ASN A 14 -18.99 11.56 2.18
CA ASN A 14 -18.48 10.77 3.31
C ASN A 14 -17.58 9.62 2.86
N ILE A 15 -17.94 8.93 1.76
CA ILE A 15 -17.14 7.85 1.18
C ILE A 15 -15.74 8.37 0.77
N TYR A 16 -15.68 9.56 0.18
CA TYR A 16 -14.40 10.18 -0.18
C TYR A 16 -13.53 10.50 1.05
N LYS A 17 -14.13 10.98 2.14
CA LYS A 17 -13.41 11.27 3.38
C LYS A 17 -12.85 9.99 4.01
N GLU A 18 -13.66 8.93 4.10
CA GLU A 18 -13.25 7.64 4.63
C GLU A 18 -12.10 7.05 3.81
N LEU A 19 -12.24 7.03 2.49
CA LEU A 19 -11.18 6.54 1.59
C LEU A 19 -9.88 7.33 1.77
N ARG A 20 -9.95 8.65 1.89
CA ARG A 20 -8.80 9.52 2.18
C ARG A 20 -8.13 9.16 3.51
N THR A 21 -8.92 8.88 4.55
CA THR A 21 -8.42 8.48 5.87
C THR A 21 -7.70 7.13 5.79
N MET A 22 -8.31 6.13 5.14
CA MET A 22 -7.69 4.82 4.94
C MET A 22 -6.40 4.92 4.11
N GLN A 23 -6.35 5.79 3.09
CA GLN A 23 -5.15 6.01 2.28
C GLN A 23 -4.00 6.64 3.07
N ARG A 24 -4.31 7.53 4.03
CA ARG A 24 -3.31 8.10 4.93
C ARG A 24 -2.78 7.04 5.88
N GLU A 25 -3.67 6.24 6.45
CA GLU A 25 -3.26 5.19 7.38
C GLU A 25 -2.44 4.12 6.66
N ALA A 26 -2.81 3.71 5.45
CA ALA A 26 -1.99 2.87 4.58
C ALA A 26 -0.58 3.46 4.31
N ALA A 27 -0.49 4.79 4.18
CA ALA A 27 0.79 5.47 4.01
C ALA A 27 1.63 5.43 5.29
N SER A 28 1.01 5.55 6.46
CA SER A 28 1.67 5.34 7.75
C SER A 28 2.25 3.93 7.85
N VAL A 29 1.46 2.90 7.51
CA VAL A 29 1.93 1.50 7.47
C VAL A 29 3.19 1.36 6.61
N TRP A 30 3.17 1.91 5.40
CA TRP A 30 4.32 1.89 4.50
C TRP A 30 5.55 2.58 5.11
N ASN A 31 5.36 3.79 5.66
CA ASN A 31 6.44 4.58 6.24
C ASN A 31 7.07 3.87 7.44
N ASP A 32 6.26 3.24 8.27
CA ASP A 32 6.73 2.54 9.46
C ASP A 32 7.48 1.26 9.08
N ILE A 33 7.03 0.52 8.05
CA ILE A 33 7.77 -0.62 7.47
C ILE A 33 9.15 -0.17 6.97
N VAL A 34 9.21 0.92 6.20
CA VAL A 34 10.48 1.47 5.70
C VAL A 34 11.39 1.86 6.85
N ARG A 35 10.87 2.53 7.88
CA ARG A 35 11.65 2.97 9.04
C ARG A 35 12.22 1.78 9.83
N GLU A 36 11.39 0.79 10.13
CA GLU A 36 11.80 -0.39 10.89
C GLU A 36 12.79 -1.25 10.12
N ALA A 37 12.52 -1.54 8.85
CA ALA A 37 13.43 -2.32 8.03
C ALA A 37 14.80 -1.63 7.88
N THR A 38 14.81 -0.31 7.76
CA THR A 38 16.04 0.49 7.73
C THR A 38 16.78 0.41 9.07
N SER A 39 16.07 0.59 10.19
CA SER A 39 16.66 0.54 11.53
C SER A 39 17.23 -0.85 11.84
N TYR A 40 16.47 -1.90 11.52
CA TYR A 40 16.89 -3.29 11.67
C TYR A 40 18.14 -3.61 10.84
N TYR A 41 18.20 -3.09 9.61
CA TYR A 41 19.39 -3.23 8.77
C TYR A 41 20.61 -2.52 9.35
N PHE A 42 20.45 -1.31 9.90
CA PHE A 42 21.57 -0.61 10.53
C PHE A 42 22.11 -1.34 11.75
N SER A 43 21.23 -1.90 12.60
CA SER A 43 21.60 -2.61 13.82
C SER A 43 22.16 -4.02 13.57
N CYS A 44 21.47 -4.84 12.78
CA CYS A 44 21.79 -6.26 12.62
C CYS A 44 22.58 -6.57 11.35
N LYS A 45 22.77 -5.59 10.45
CA LYS A 45 23.33 -5.76 9.08
C LYS A 45 22.60 -6.81 8.24
N LYS A 46 21.42 -7.23 8.68
CA LYS A 46 20.53 -8.18 8.03
C LYS A 46 19.23 -7.49 7.68
N TRP A 47 18.59 -7.95 6.62
CA TRP A 47 17.29 -7.43 6.22
C TRP A 47 16.19 -8.24 6.89
N ILE A 48 15.15 -7.55 7.36
CA ILE A 48 13.97 -8.18 7.95
C ILE A 48 13.26 -9.05 6.90
N SER A 49 12.82 -10.23 7.33
CA SER A 49 12.06 -11.14 6.46
C SER A 49 10.61 -10.67 6.28
N LYS A 50 9.98 -11.14 5.20
CA LYS A 50 8.56 -10.83 4.92
C LYS A 50 7.65 -11.29 6.05
N THR A 51 7.90 -12.47 6.61
CA THR A 51 7.11 -13.07 7.70
C THR A 51 7.23 -12.27 8.98
N GLU A 52 8.43 -11.78 9.32
CA GLU A 52 8.66 -10.90 10.48
C GLU A 52 7.93 -9.56 10.32
N ILE A 53 8.01 -8.91 9.15
CA ILE A 53 7.26 -7.67 8.88
C ILE A 53 5.75 -7.91 9.09
N GLN A 54 5.23 -9.02 8.54
CA GLN A 54 3.81 -9.35 8.69
C GLN A 54 3.44 -9.65 10.13
N ALA A 55 4.30 -10.34 10.90
CA ALA A 55 4.06 -10.68 12.30
C ALA A 55 4.01 -9.43 13.18
N ILE A 56 4.97 -8.51 13.05
CA ILE A 56 5.04 -7.25 13.81
C ILE A 56 3.80 -6.39 13.58
N ARG A 57 3.19 -6.48 12.39
CA ARG A 57 2.09 -5.61 11.97
C ARG A 57 0.70 -6.22 12.03
N LYS A 58 0.57 -7.47 12.46
CA LYS A 58 -0.75 -8.01 12.78
C LYS A 58 -1.32 -7.20 13.96
N GLN A 59 -2.53 -6.66 13.77
CA GLN A 59 -3.33 -5.95 14.77
C GLN A 59 -2.88 -4.53 15.18
N THR A 60 -1.87 -3.92 14.56
CA THR A 60 -1.41 -2.56 14.95
C THR A 60 -2.22 -1.42 14.33
N TYR A 61 -2.97 -1.68 13.25
CA TYR A 61 -3.64 -0.64 12.46
C TYR A 61 -5.12 -0.93 12.32
N ASN A 62 -5.92 0.13 12.19
CA ASN A 62 -7.34 0.09 11.88
C ASN A 62 -7.57 -0.13 10.36
N LEU A 63 -6.69 -0.93 9.75
CA LEU A 63 -6.78 -1.40 8.37
C LEU A 63 -7.13 -2.88 8.36
N HIS A 64 -7.81 -3.31 7.30
CA HIS A 64 -7.97 -4.73 7.06
C HIS A 64 -6.58 -5.40 6.95
N SER A 65 -6.40 -6.46 7.73
CA SER A 65 -5.19 -7.32 7.72
C SER A 65 -4.68 -7.68 6.31
N GLN A 66 -5.58 -7.92 5.34
CA GLN A 66 -5.22 -8.19 3.94
C GLN A 66 -4.48 -7.02 3.28
N THR A 67 -4.88 -5.79 3.58
CA THR A 67 -4.25 -4.59 3.06
C THR A 67 -2.84 -4.43 3.63
N VAL A 68 -2.67 -4.62 4.94
CA VAL A 68 -1.35 -4.56 5.60
C VAL A 68 -0.40 -5.61 5.01
N GLN A 69 -0.88 -6.84 4.83
CA GLN A 69 -0.11 -7.91 4.18
C GLN A 69 0.28 -7.56 2.75
N ALA A 70 -0.64 -7.02 1.95
CA ALA A 70 -0.35 -6.60 0.57
C ALA A 70 0.68 -5.45 0.50
N ILE A 71 0.66 -4.53 1.47
CA ILE A 71 1.67 -3.46 1.58
C ILE A 71 3.04 -4.05 1.91
N ALA A 72 3.12 -4.97 2.89
CA ALA A 72 4.35 -5.66 3.26
C ALA A 72 4.92 -6.48 2.08
N ASP A 73 4.05 -7.16 1.33
CA ASP A 73 4.42 -7.94 0.15
C ASP A 73 5.01 -7.05 -0.95
N LYS A 74 4.38 -5.90 -1.19
CA LYS A 74 4.88 -4.91 -2.14
C LYS A 74 6.22 -4.31 -1.72
N TYR A 75 6.44 -4.10 -0.42
CA TYR A 75 7.74 -3.67 0.10
C TYR A 75 8.82 -4.74 -0.16
N ALA A 76 8.54 -6.00 0.16
CA ALA A 76 9.46 -7.11 -0.07
C ALA A 76 9.81 -7.27 -1.56
N ALA A 77 8.80 -7.18 -2.45
CA ALA A 77 9.00 -7.22 -3.89
C ALA A 77 9.89 -6.06 -4.38
N ASN A 78 9.58 -4.83 -3.99
CA ASN A 78 10.38 -3.64 -4.37
C ASN A 78 11.83 -3.77 -3.90
N ARG A 79 12.05 -4.28 -2.69
CA ARG A 79 13.40 -4.53 -2.17
C ARG A 79 14.16 -5.53 -3.03
N GLU A 80 13.52 -6.63 -3.40
CA GLU A 80 14.14 -7.66 -4.24
C GLU A 80 14.47 -7.11 -5.63
N THR A 81 13.56 -6.34 -6.24
CA THR A 81 13.82 -5.66 -7.52
C THR A 81 15.04 -4.74 -7.41
N ILE A 82 15.15 -3.90 -6.36
CA ILE A 82 16.31 -3.03 -6.17
C ILE A 82 17.59 -3.85 -5.91
N ARG A 83 17.51 -4.97 -5.21
CA ARG A 83 18.66 -5.87 -4.99
C ARG A 83 19.20 -6.42 -6.32
N GLN A 84 18.30 -6.80 -7.23
CA GLN A 84 18.70 -7.26 -8.57
C GLN A 84 19.23 -6.10 -9.41
N LEU A 85 18.54 -4.95 -9.42
CA LEU A 85 18.99 -3.76 -10.16
C LEU A 85 20.35 -3.26 -9.68
N ARG A 86 20.68 -3.38 -8.39
CA ARG A 86 22.00 -2.98 -7.88
C ARG A 86 23.16 -3.82 -8.41
N LYS A 87 22.90 -5.00 -8.98
CA LYS A 87 23.93 -5.81 -9.65
C LYS A 87 24.41 -5.14 -10.94
N THR A 88 23.51 -4.48 -11.66
CA THR A 88 23.80 -3.76 -12.92
C THR A 88 24.05 -2.27 -12.65
N ASP A 89 23.15 -1.64 -11.90
CA ASP A 89 23.12 -0.19 -11.62
C ASP A 89 23.28 0.10 -10.13
N LYS A 90 24.51 0.41 -9.71
CA LYS A 90 24.84 0.76 -8.32
C LYS A 90 24.11 2.01 -7.79
N LYS A 91 23.57 2.85 -8.69
CA LYS A 91 22.82 4.07 -8.34
C LYS A 91 21.39 3.78 -7.85
N ALA A 92 20.85 2.58 -8.06
CA ALA A 92 19.52 2.22 -7.58
C ALA A 92 19.43 2.31 -6.04
N LYS A 93 18.40 3.01 -5.54
CA LYS A 93 18.19 3.26 -4.10
C LYS A 93 17.04 2.40 -3.57
N TYR A 94 17.25 1.79 -2.40
CA TYR A 94 16.18 1.09 -1.66
C TYR A 94 15.04 2.05 -1.29
N PRO A 95 13.83 1.56 -0.99
CA PRO A 95 12.74 2.43 -0.56
C PRO A 95 13.14 3.27 0.67
N TRP A 96 13.18 4.60 0.52
CA TRP A 96 13.58 5.54 1.58
C TRP A 96 12.59 6.71 1.75
N ARG A 97 11.76 6.98 0.74
CA ARG A 97 10.84 8.12 0.74
C ARG A 97 9.60 7.83 1.57
N ARG A 98 9.28 8.77 2.46
CA ARG A 98 7.99 8.82 3.15
C ARG A 98 6.88 9.20 2.17
N LYS A 99 5.70 8.62 2.37
CA LYS A 99 4.50 8.89 1.58
C LYS A 99 3.43 9.49 2.48
N TYR A 100 2.67 10.45 1.94
CA TYR A 100 1.51 11.04 2.63
C TYR A 100 0.19 10.36 2.26
N TYR A 101 0.12 9.81 1.04
CA TYR A 101 -0.96 8.96 0.58
C TYR A 101 -0.39 7.67 -0.01
N TYR A 102 -1.06 6.56 0.27
CA TYR A 102 -0.74 5.27 -0.33
C TYR A 102 -1.99 4.67 -0.96
N CYS A 103 -1.85 4.21 -2.20
CA CYS A 103 -2.95 3.56 -2.88
C CYS A 103 -3.19 2.20 -2.22
N ILE A 104 -4.36 2.03 -1.61
CA ILE A 104 -4.76 0.79 -0.95
C ILE A 104 -4.85 -0.29 -2.03
N PRO A 105 -4.02 -1.35 -1.97
CA PRO A 105 -4.17 -2.47 -2.88
C PRO A 105 -5.46 -3.21 -2.53
N LEU A 106 -6.54 -2.85 -3.21
CA LEU A 106 -7.84 -3.46 -3.07
C LEU A 106 -7.85 -4.78 -3.85
N LYS A 107 -7.53 -5.89 -3.19
CA LYS A 107 -7.63 -7.22 -3.83
C LYS A 107 -9.08 -7.70 -3.98
N LYS A 108 -10.06 -7.10 -3.26
CA LYS A 108 -11.41 -7.65 -3.10
C LYS A 108 -12.58 -6.79 -3.60
N LEU A 109 -12.39 -5.48 -3.83
CA LEU A 109 -13.51 -4.58 -4.18
C LEU A 109 -14.10 -4.84 -5.58
N LEU A 110 -13.35 -5.51 -6.47
CA LEU A 110 -13.88 -5.94 -7.78
C LEU A 110 -14.97 -7.01 -7.65
N TRP A 111 -14.91 -7.88 -6.63
CA TRP A 111 -15.87 -8.98 -6.47
C TRP A 111 -17.18 -8.55 -5.80
N THR A 112 -17.16 -7.53 -4.94
CA THR A 112 -18.37 -7.01 -4.30
C THR A 112 -19.20 -6.13 -5.23
N PHE A 113 -18.58 -5.41 -6.17
CA PHE A 113 -19.31 -4.63 -7.19
C PHE A 113 -20.01 -5.52 -8.24
N GLN A 114 -19.63 -6.79 -8.37
CA GLN A 114 -20.32 -7.74 -9.25
C GLN A 114 -21.53 -8.43 -8.60
N GLN A 115 -21.82 -8.15 -7.32
CA GLN A 115 -22.94 -8.76 -6.58
C GLN A 115 -24.06 -7.76 -6.23
N THR A 116 -24.10 -6.57 -6.82
CA THR A 116 -25.36 -5.82 -6.89
C THR A 116 -26.19 -6.42 -8.01
N PRO A 117 -27.24 -7.23 -7.74
CA PRO A 117 -28.19 -7.58 -8.79
C PRO A 117 -28.80 -6.27 -9.26
N SER A 118 -28.77 -6.05 -10.56
CA SER A 118 -29.46 -4.99 -11.27
C SER A 118 -30.96 -5.04 -10.94
N ARG A 119 -31.35 -4.36 -9.86
CA ARG A 119 -32.74 -4.09 -9.51
C ARG A 119 -33.17 -2.81 -10.22
N LEU A 120 -33.30 -2.91 -11.55
CA LEU A 120 -34.14 -1.99 -12.30
C LEU A 120 -35.32 -2.80 -12.81
N LYS A 121 -36.38 -2.81 -11.99
CA LYS A 121 -37.72 -3.18 -12.43
C LYS A 121 -38.13 -2.19 -13.51
N LYS A 122 -38.50 -2.70 -14.68
CA LYS A 122 -39.56 -2.15 -15.53
C LYS A 122 -40.48 -3.30 -15.87
#